data_AF-A0A7X5ULG4-F1
#
_entry.id   AF-A0A7X5ULG4-F1
#
_cell.length_a   1.000
_cell.length_b   1.000
_cell.length_c   1.000
_cell.angle_alpha   90.00
_cell.angle_beta   90.00
_cell.angle_gamma   90.00
#
_symmetry.space_group_name_H-M   'P 1'
#
loop_
_entity.id
_entity.type
_entity.pdbx_description
1 polymer ?
#
loop_
_entity_poly.entity_id
_entity_poly.type
_entity_poly.pdbx_seq_one_letter_code
_entity_poly.pdbx_strand_id
1 'polypeptide(L)'
;MASKKYLLGACAAAVLGLASGCDSDVEGSAEPKSGAPAASVPSGSATGDEAAPSEHNAEDVKFAQRLLPHHEQAVVISRLAFERSADPEVTALARRIHGARGPEMKQLMALLQGWDEPVAPPNHGDSIGHGDFGLLSEEELQRLEQASGTEFDQEWLRLMTEHHEGAVEIAELELRDGVDSLAKLFAQNAVDSQNGELAELRSLAAG
;
A
#
# COMPACT_ATOMS: atom_id res chain seq x y z
N MET A 1 13.24 -38.38 -10.08
CA MET A 1 13.56 -37.70 -8.81
C MET A 1 14.79 -36.84 -9.03
N ALA A 2 14.62 -35.54 -9.23
CA ALA A 2 15.72 -34.60 -9.44
C ALA A 2 15.61 -33.50 -8.38
N SER A 3 16.50 -33.52 -7.39
CA SER A 3 16.55 -32.52 -6.32
C SER A 3 17.12 -31.21 -6.84
N LYS A 4 16.30 -30.16 -6.91
CA LYS A 4 16.76 -28.78 -7.06
C LYS A 4 17.19 -28.25 -5.69
N LYS A 5 18.45 -27.81 -5.59
CA LYS A 5 19.02 -27.16 -4.41
C LYS A 5 18.72 -25.66 -4.51
N TYR A 6 18.06 -25.09 -3.51
CA TYR A 6 17.85 -23.65 -3.40
C TYR A 6 19.03 -23.01 -2.66
N LEU A 7 19.66 -22.01 -3.29
CA LEU A 7 20.70 -21.18 -2.70
C LEU A 7 20.04 -20.00 -1.99
N LEU A 8 20.22 -19.91 -0.66
CA LEU A 8 19.90 -18.72 0.13
C LEU A 8 20.89 -17.60 -0.23
N GLY A 9 20.40 -16.54 -0.85
CA GLY A 9 21.14 -15.28 -1.03
C GLY A 9 20.79 -14.32 0.10
N ALA A 10 21.72 -14.10 1.03
CA ALA A 10 21.67 -13.02 2.01
C ALA A 10 22.38 -11.79 1.42
N CYS A 11 21.70 -10.66 1.33
CA CYS A 11 22.33 -9.36 1.03
C CYS A 11 22.09 -8.38 2.18
N ALA A 12 23.19 -7.84 2.66
CA ALA A 12 23.33 -7.06 3.87
C ALA A 12 22.89 -5.61 3.70
N ALA A 13 22.32 -5.03 4.75
CA ALA A 13 22.07 -3.60 4.87
C ALA A 13 23.39 -2.84 5.12
N ALA A 14 23.71 -1.87 4.28
CA ALA A 14 24.80 -0.92 4.50
C ALA A 14 24.21 0.47 4.80
N VAL A 15 24.33 0.90 6.06
CA VAL A 15 24.08 2.28 6.50
C VAL A 15 25.37 3.06 6.30
N LEU A 16 25.34 4.11 5.49
CA LEU A 16 26.42 5.09 5.41
C LEU A 16 25.84 6.48 5.64
N GLY A 17 26.00 7.00 6.86
CA GLY A 17 25.77 8.40 7.19
C GLY A 17 27.04 9.21 6.94
N LEU A 18 26.91 10.36 6.30
CA LEU A 18 27.91 11.41 6.28
C LEU A 18 27.22 12.76 6.46
N ALA A 19 27.34 13.31 7.66
CA ALA A 19 27.16 14.73 7.93
C ALA A 19 28.45 15.46 7.55
N SER A 20 28.34 16.60 6.86
CA SER A 20 29.38 17.63 6.81
C SER A 20 28.72 18.97 6.57
N GLY A 21 28.88 19.86 7.54
CA GLY A 21 28.56 21.28 7.45
C GLY A 21 29.77 22.11 7.04
N CYS A 22 29.48 23.39 6.80
CA CYS A 22 30.30 24.63 6.85
C CYS A 22 29.63 25.57 5.84
N ASP A 23 28.83 26.55 6.27
CA ASP A 23 29.19 27.81 6.96
C ASP A 23 30.03 28.74 6.07
N SER A 24 29.45 29.90 5.76
CA SER A 24 30.13 31.05 5.17
C SER A 24 29.38 32.32 5.53
N ASP A 25 29.79 32.93 6.64
CA ASP A 25 29.52 34.34 6.94
C ASP A 25 30.28 35.25 5.96
N VAL A 26 29.60 36.28 5.45
CA VAL A 26 30.25 37.46 4.86
C VAL A 26 29.60 38.72 5.43
N GLU A 27 30.32 39.38 6.33
CA GLU A 27 30.04 40.73 6.81
C GLU A 27 30.75 41.75 5.90
N GLY A 28 30.03 42.81 5.51
CA GLY A 28 30.58 43.93 4.74
C GLY A 28 29.58 45.07 4.55
N SER A 29 29.72 46.10 5.39
CA SER A 29 28.85 47.27 5.60
C SER A 29 28.68 48.23 4.42
N ALA A 30 27.52 48.91 4.34
CA ALA A 30 27.39 50.38 4.40
C ALA A 30 25.92 50.86 4.21
N GLU A 31 25.44 51.71 5.14
CA GLU A 31 24.23 52.54 5.01
C GLU A 31 24.47 53.75 4.07
N PRO A 32 23.40 54.38 3.56
CA PRO A 32 23.09 55.73 4.06
C PRO A 32 21.59 55.99 4.35
N LYS A 33 21.35 56.86 5.33
CA LYS A 33 20.04 57.39 5.74
C LYS A 33 19.53 58.47 4.78
N SER A 34 18.21 58.52 4.56
CA SER A 34 17.34 59.69 4.86
C SER A 34 15.93 59.57 4.23
N GLY A 35 14.89 59.82 5.03
CA GLY A 35 13.67 60.53 4.59
C GLY A 35 12.38 59.72 4.38
N ALA A 36 11.44 59.79 5.34
CA ALA A 36 10.03 59.37 5.22
C ALA A 36 9.17 60.48 4.53
N PRO A 37 7.91 60.25 4.07
CA PRO A 37 6.77 59.96 4.96
C PRO A 37 5.75 58.92 4.44
N ALA A 38 4.81 58.58 5.33
CA ALA A 38 3.72 57.64 5.18
C ALA A 38 2.70 57.98 4.08
N ALA A 39 2.15 56.95 3.44
CA ALA A 39 0.90 57.00 2.69
C ALA A 39 0.15 55.67 2.83
N SER A 40 -1.15 55.79 3.05
CA SER A 40 -2.09 54.76 3.48
C SER A 40 -2.39 53.66 2.46
N VAL A 41 -2.75 52.49 3.00
CA VAL A 41 -3.31 51.31 2.32
C VAL A 41 -4.57 51.63 1.50
N PRO A 42 -4.79 50.86 0.42
CA PRO A 42 -6.08 50.22 0.23
C PRO A 42 -5.93 48.71 0.42
N SER A 43 -6.78 48.18 1.31
CA SER A 43 -7.08 46.77 1.46
C SER A 43 -7.65 46.25 0.14
N GLY A 44 -6.84 45.48 -0.59
CA GLY A 44 -7.28 44.66 -1.72
C GLY A 44 -7.57 43.26 -1.22
N SER A 45 -8.84 42.90 -1.20
CA SER A 45 -9.33 41.57 -0.84
C SER A 45 -8.70 40.46 -1.67
N ALA A 46 -8.32 39.40 -0.96
CA ALA A 46 -8.21 38.01 -1.39
C ALA A 46 -7.49 37.78 -2.74
N THR A 47 -6.17 37.76 -2.68
CA THR A 47 -5.44 36.75 -3.45
C THR A 47 -6.02 35.40 -3.05
N GLY A 48 -6.70 34.73 -3.99
CA GLY A 48 -6.93 33.30 -3.86
C GLY A 48 -5.56 32.69 -3.60
N ASP A 49 -5.42 32.08 -2.43
CA ASP A 49 -4.33 31.16 -2.17
C ASP A 49 -4.56 30.03 -3.18
N GLU A 50 -3.92 30.10 -4.35
CA GLU A 50 -3.63 28.89 -5.09
C GLU A 50 -2.71 28.12 -4.15
N ALA A 51 -3.34 27.29 -3.31
CA ALA A 51 -2.65 26.31 -2.50
C ALA A 51 -1.65 25.63 -3.44
N ALA A 52 -0.39 25.60 -3.02
CA ALA A 52 0.61 24.80 -3.73
C ALA A 52 0.00 23.43 -4.02
N PRO A 53 0.18 22.87 -5.23
CA PRO A 53 -0.41 21.59 -5.57
C PRO A 53 -0.09 20.60 -4.46
N SER A 54 -1.13 20.02 -3.86
CA SER A 54 -0.96 19.05 -2.79
C SER A 54 -0.10 17.89 -3.31
N GLU A 55 0.83 17.41 -2.49
CA GLU A 55 1.73 16.31 -2.88
C GLU A 55 0.96 14.99 -3.11
N HIS A 56 -0.31 14.93 -2.71
CA HIS A 56 -1.27 13.85 -2.91
C HIS A 56 -2.67 14.41 -3.20
N ASN A 57 -3.59 13.58 -3.67
CA ASN A 57 -4.99 13.88 -3.92
C ASN A 57 -5.90 12.85 -3.21
N ALA A 58 -7.20 12.99 -3.40
CA ALA A 58 -8.19 12.11 -2.77
C ALA A 58 -8.10 10.64 -3.23
N GLU A 59 -7.60 10.36 -4.43
CA GLU A 59 -7.41 8.99 -4.93
C GLU A 59 -6.21 8.32 -4.29
N ASP A 60 -5.11 9.05 -4.05
CA ASP A 60 -3.95 8.53 -3.31
C ASP A 60 -4.37 8.09 -1.88
N VAL A 61 -5.21 8.90 -1.23
CA VAL A 61 -5.76 8.60 0.11
C VAL A 61 -6.68 7.37 0.06
N LYS A 62 -7.61 7.34 -0.88
CA LYS A 62 -8.52 6.19 -1.06
C LYS A 62 -7.76 4.92 -1.38
N PHE A 63 -6.72 4.99 -2.22
CA PHE A 63 -5.86 3.84 -2.53
C PHE A 63 -5.31 3.20 -1.25
N ALA A 64 -4.67 4.00 -0.40
CA ALA A 64 -4.10 3.50 0.85
C ALA A 64 -5.16 3.01 1.84
N GLN A 65 -6.26 3.75 2.01
CA GLN A 65 -7.38 3.38 2.89
C GLN A 65 -8.13 2.12 2.42
N ARG A 66 -8.12 1.85 1.10
CA ARG A 66 -8.74 0.66 0.50
C ARG A 66 -7.83 -0.56 0.62
N LEU A 67 -6.56 -0.41 0.27
CA LEU A 67 -5.64 -1.53 0.20
C LEU A 67 -5.21 -2.04 1.58
N LEU A 68 -5.26 -1.19 2.61
CA LEU A 68 -4.93 -1.57 3.98
C LEU A 68 -5.84 -2.67 4.57
N PRO A 69 -7.18 -2.51 4.67
CA PRO A 69 -8.05 -3.57 5.15
C PRO A 69 -8.03 -4.81 4.24
N HIS A 70 -7.81 -4.61 2.94
CA HIS A 70 -7.61 -5.70 1.98
C HIS A 70 -6.36 -6.53 2.33
N HIS A 71 -5.24 -5.88 2.65
CA HIS A 71 -4.03 -6.58 3.09
C HIS A 71 -4.20 -7.26 4.46
N GLU A 72 -4.94 -6.65 5.39
CA GLU A 72 -5.28 -7.27 6.67
C GLU A 72 -6.06 -8.57 6.46
N GLN A 73 -7.04 -8.59 5.56
CA GLN A 73 -7.80 -9.79 5.25
C GLN A 73 -6.95 -10.87 4.57
N ALA A 74 -6.04 -10.50 3.65
CA ALA A 74 -5.08 -11.46 3.07
C ALA A 74 -4.22 -12.16 4.13
N VAL A 75 -3.81 -11.45 5.19
CA VAL A 75 -3.06 -12.04 6.32
C VAL A 75 -3.91 -13.07 7.07
N VAL A 76 -5.19 -12.76 7.31
CA VAL A 76 -6.15 -13.67 7.97
C VAL A 76 -6.37 -14.92 7.11
N ILE A 77 -6.72 -14.75 5.83
CA ILE A 77 -6.99 -15.86 4.91
C ILE A 77 -5.73 -16.74 4.72
N SER A 78 -4.55 -16.14 4.64
CA SER A 78 -3.28 -16.89 4.52
C SER A 78 -2.98 -17.74 5.76
N ARG A 79 -3.35 -17.28 6.97
CA ARG A 79 -3.16 -18.06 8.20
C ARG A 79 -4.01 -19.32 8.23
N LEU A 80 -5.22 -19.27 7.71
CA LEU A 80 -6.08 -20.46 7.62
C LEU A 80 -5.40 -21.58 6.81
N ALA A 81 -4.69 -21.22 5.74
CA ALA A 81 -3.94 -22.20 4.95
C ALA A 81 -2.77 -22.85 5.72
N PHE A 82 -2.15 -22.16 6.68
CA PHE A 82 -1.09 -22.77 7.50
C PHE A 82 -1.60 -23.92 8.37
N GLU A 83 -2.86 -23.81 8.77
CA GLU A 83 -3.49 -24.69 9.75
C GLU A 83 -4.28 -25.82 9.10
N ARG A 84 -4.83 -25.59 7.90
CA ARG A 84 -5.86 -26.44 7.29
C ARG A 84 -5.49 -27.05 5.95
N SER A 85 -4.54 -26.45 5.24
CA SER A 85 -4.16 -26.93 3.92
C SER A 85 -3.53 -28.32 4.00
N ALA A 86 -3.95 -29.21 3.10
CA ALA A 86 -3.30 -30.51 2.92
C ALA A 86 -2.20 -30.45 1.85
N ASP A 87 -2.16 -29.37 1.07
CA ASP A 87 -1.22 -29.15 -0.01
C ASP A 87 0.00 -28.31 0.45
N PRO A 88 1.23 -28.86 0.39
CA PRO A 88 2.43 -28.12 0.76
C PRO A 88 2.73 -26.92 -0.16
N GLU A 89 2.28 -26.93 -1.42
CA GLU A 89 2.46 -25.81 -2.36
C GLU A 89 1.52 -24.65 -2.01
N VAL A 90 0.25 -24.94 -1.69
CA VAL A 90 -0.71 -23.95 -1.15
C VAL A 90 -0.18 -23.34 0.15
N THR A 91 0.30 -24.18 1.08
CA THR A 91 0.90 -23.71 2.32
C THR A 91 2.11 -22.80 2.07
N ALA A 92 2.98 -23.15 1.11
CA ALA A 92 4.16 -22.36 0.78
C ALA A 92 3.81 -21.00 0.17
N LEU A 93 2.82 -20.96 -0.73
CA LEU A 93 2.31 -19.72 -1.31
C LEU A 93 1.68 -18.81 -0.25
N ALA A 94 0.80 -19.35 0.59
CA ALA A 94 0.19 -18.61 1.69
C ALA A 94 1.23 -17.97 2.62
N ARG A 95 2.35 -18.65 2.90
CA ARG A 95 3.42 -18.09 3.75
C ARG A 95 4.11 -16.90 3.11
N ARG A 96 4.30 -16.91 1.79
CA ARG A 96 4.88 -15.78 1.06
C ARG A 96 3.94 -14.59 1.05
N ILE A 97 2.66 -14.82 0.72
CA ILE A 97 1.61 -13.78 0.76
C ILE A 97 1.57 -13.14 2.14
N HIS A 98 1.39 -13.92 3.21
CA HIS A 98 1.39 -13.42 4.58
C HIS A 98 2.66 -12.62 4.94
N GLY A 99 3.83 -13.06 4.49
CA GLY A 99 5.10 -12.38 4.74
C GLY A 99 5.25 -11.04 4.02
N ALA A 100 4.65 -10.90 2.83
CA ALA A 100 4.72 -9.69 2.02
C ALA A 100 3.78 -8.57 2.50
N ARG A 101 2.55 -8.92 2.90
CA ARG A 101 1.52 -7.92 3.25
C ARG A 101 1.87 -7.05 4.46
N GLY A 102 2.61 -7.58 5.44
CA GLY A 102 3.01 -6.84 6.64
C GLY A 102 3.86 -5.59 6.35
N PRO A 103 5.01 -5.73 5.68
CA PRO A 103 5.81 -4.59 5.21
C PRO A 103 5.06 -3.63 4.28
N GLU A 104 4.15 -4.13 3.45
CA GLU A 104 3.31 -3.32 2.56
C GLU A 104 2.33 -2.43 3.34
N MET A 105 1.60 -2.99 4.32
CA MET A 105 0.70 -2.21 5.20
C MET A 105 1.44 -1.09 5.93
N LYS A 106 2.68 -1.32 6.39
CA LYS A 106 3.47 -0.28 7.05
C LYS A 106 3.79 0.90 6.13
N GLN A 107 4.02 0.64 4.84
CA GLN A 107 4.28 1.71 3.86
C GLN A 107 3.00 2.51 3.60
N LEU A 108 1.84 1.84 3.46
CA LEU A 108 0.54 2.51 3.30
C LEU A 108 0.20 3.41 4.50
N MET A 109 0.41 2.91 5.72
CA MET A 109 0.21 3.70 6.94
C MET A 109 1.16 4.91 7.00
N ALA A 110 2.41 4.74 6.54
CA ALA A 110 3.38 5.84 6.50
C ALA A 110 3.01 6.92 5.49
N LEU A 111 2.44 6.55 4.33
CA LEU A 111 1.90 7.50 3.36
C LEU A 111 0.76 8.32 3.98
N LEU A 112 -0.26 7.65 4.52
CA LEU A 112 -1.40 8.32 5.17
C LEU A 112 -0.95 9.23 6.33
N GLN A 113 -0.01 8.77 7.16
CA GLN A 113 0.56 9.59 8.22
C GLN A 113 1.33 10.81 7.68
N GLY A 114 2.09 10.64 6.59
CA GLY A 114 2.82 11.74 5.96
C GLY A 114 1.91 12.81 5.37
N TRP A 115 0.70 12.43 4.98
CA TRP A 115 -0.34 13.31 4.45
C TRP A 115 -1.27 13.90 5.52
N ASP A 116 -1.09 13.53 6.80
CA ASP A 116 -2.02 13.85 7.91
C ASP A 116 -3.46 13.37 7.66
N GLU A 117 -3.59 12.25 6.95
CA GLU A 117 -4.86 11.62 6.59
C GLU A 117 -5.16 10.43 7.53
N PRO A 118 -6.44 10.16 7.84
CA PRO A 118 -6.78 9.08 8.74
C PRO A 118 -6.55 7.72 8.07
N VAL A 119 -6.19 6.71 8.86
CA VAL A 119 -5.99 5.33 8.38
C VAL A 119 -7.29 4.72 7.83
N ALA A 120 -8.43 5.14 8.37
CA ALA A 120 -9.76 4.72 7.91
C ALA A 120 -10.59 5.94 7.52
N PRO A 121 -11.44 5.83 6.48
CA PRO A 121 -12.28 6.94 6.05
C PRO A 121 -13.25 7.37 7.18
N PRO A 122 -13.50 8.68 7.34
CA PRO A 122 -14.32 9.21 8.44
C PRO A 122 -15.81 8.84 8.31
N ASN A 123 -16.29 8.47 7.12
CA ASN A 123 -17.65 8.02 6.86
C ASN A 123 -17.67 6.55 6.46
N HIS A 124 -18.42 5.73 7.22
CA HIS A 124 -18.65 4.32 6.91
C HIS A 124 -19.33 4.07 5.54
N GLY A 125 -19.91 5.10 4.91
CA GLY A 125 -20.56 5.01 3.60
C GLY A 125 -19.60 4.97 2.40
N ASP A 126 -18.35 5.43 2.56
CA ASP A 126 -17.29 5.34 1.55
C ASP A 126 -16.29 4.20 1.88
N SER A 127 -16.59 3.42 2.92
CA SER A 127 -15.82 2.22 3.28
C SER A 127 -16.07 1.12 2.25
N ILE A 128 -15.03 0.36 1.90
CA ILE A 128 -15.19 -0.82 1.02
C ILE A 128 -16.21 -1.76 1.65
N GLY A 129 -17.30 -2.07 0.92
CA GLY A 129 -18.28 -3.06 1.34
C GLY A 129 -17.75 -4.49 1.20
N HIS A 130 -18.34 -5.44 1.92
CA HIS A 130 -18.08 -6.86 1.65
C HIS A 130 -18.44 -7.19 0.19
N GLY A 131 -17.56 -7.91 -0.51
CA GLY A 131 -17.68 -8.22 -1.93
C GLY A 131 -17.12 -7.17 -2.89
N ASP A 132 -16.84 -5.95 -2.43
CA ASP A 132 -16.10 -4.97 -3.23
C ASP A 132 -14.60 -5.32 -3.23
N PHE A 133 -13.97 -5.23 -4.41
CA PHE A 133 -12.56 -5.54 -4.59
C PHE A 133 -12.14 -6.88 -3.98
N GLY A 134 -12.96 -7.92 -4.10
CA GLY A 134 -12.60 -9.28 -3.68
C GLY A 134 -12.47 -9.49 -2.17
N LEU A 135 -12.91 -8.53 -1.33
CA LEU A 135 -13.03 -8.76 0.11
C LEU A 135 -14.07 -9.84 0.41
N LEU A 136 -13.66 -10.83 1.18
CA LEU A 136 -14.54 -11.89 1.66
C LEU A 136 -15.59 -11.34 2.62
N SER A 137 -16.81 -11.86 2.52
CA SER A 137 -17.84 -11.69 3.54
C SER A 137 -17.54 -12.51 4.80
N GLU A 138 -18.22 -12.20 5.91
CA GLU A 138 -18.13 -13.02 7.12
C GLU A 138 -18.58 -14.46 6.86
N GLU A 139 -19.61 -14.66 6.04
CA GLU A 139 -20.09 -15.99 5.68
C GLU A 139 -19.10 -16.75 4.80
N GLU A 140 -18.38 -16.07 3.91
CA GLU A 140 -17.31 -16.68 3.11
C GLU A 140 -16.14 -17.12 3.97
N LEU A 141 -15.69 -16.25 4.87
CA LEU A 141 -14.62 -16.57 5.80
C LEU A 141 -15.02 -17.75 6.71
N GLN A 142 -16.25 -17.75 7.21
CA GLN A 142 -16.77 -18.84 8.04
C GLN A 142 -16.87 -20.17 7.26
N ARG A 143 -17.26 -20.13 5.98
CA ARG A 143 -17.26 -21.34 5.14
C ARG A 143 -15.85 -21.87 4.94
N LEU A 144 -14.88 -20.99 4.66
CA LEU A 144 -13.49 -21.36 4.50
C LEU A 144 -12.91 -21.96 5.81
N GLU A 145 -13.24 -21.39 6.96
CA GLU A 145 -12.84 -21.92 8.28
C GLU A 145 -13.43 -23.31 8.58
N GLN A 146 -14.58 -23.66 8.02
CA GLN A 146 -15.21 -24.96 8.21
C GLN A 146 -14.72 -26.01 7.22
N ALA A 147 -14.12 -25.60 6.11
CA ALA A 147 -13.56 -26.50 5.12
C ALA A 147 -12.28 -27.20 5.63
N SER A 148 -11.96 -28.35 5.04
CA SER A 148 -10.73 -29.10 5.33
C SER A 148 -10.24 -29.91 4.12
N GLY A 149 -8.96 -30.26 4.11
CA GLY A 149 -8.37 -31.08 3.05
C GLY A 149 -8.50 -30.42 1.67
N THR A 150 -8.74 -31.23 0.63
CA THR A 150 -8.83 -30.75 -0.75
C THR A 150 -9.92 -29.69 -0.96
N GLU A 151 -11.04 -29.80 -0.24
CA GLU A 151 -12.14 -28.83 -0.33
C GLU A 151 -11.71 -27.46 0.21
N PHE A 152 -10.92 -27.45 1.29
CA PHE A 152 -10.30 -26.22 1.79
C PHE A 152 -9.32 -25.63 0.78
N ASP A 153 -8.44 -26.45 0.22
CA ASP A 153 -7.41 -25.98 -0.71
C ASP A 153 -8.04 -25.33 -1.97
N GLN A 154 -9.08 -25.96 -2.52
CA GLN A 154 -9.83 -25.42 -3.67
C GLN A 154 -10.52 -24.09 -3.35
N GLU A 155 -11.22 -24.02 -2.22
CA GLU A 155 -11.93 -22.81 -1.83
C GLU A 155 -10.97 -21.68 -1.47
N TRP A 156 -9.85 -21.99 -0.81
CA TRP A 156 -8.80 -21.02 -0.52
C TRP A 156 -8.19 -20.45 -1.80
N LEU A 157 -7.86 -21.30 -2.78
CA LEU A 157 -7.29 -20.87 -4.06
C LEU A 157 -8.27 -19.98 -4.84
N ARG A 158 -9.56 -20.34 -4.85
CA ARG A 158 -10.61 -19.54 -5.48
C ARG A 158 -10.72 -18.15 -4.83
N LEU A 159 -10.92 -18.13 -3.52
CA LEU A 159 -11.12 -16.89 -2.75
C LEU A 159 -9.88 -15.99 -2.78
N MET A 160 -8.67 -16.56 -2.65
CA MET A 160 -7.44 -15.78 -2.74
C MET A 160 -7.20 -15.25 -4.15
N THR A 161 -7.66 -15.93 -5.20
CA THR A 161 -7.61 -15.42 -6.57
C THR A 161 -8.51 -14.19 -6.72
N GLU A 162 -9.79 -14.27 -6.30
CA GLU A 162 -10.74 -13.16 -6.35
C GLU A 162 -10.26 -11.96 -5.53
N HIS A 163 -9.74 -12.23 -4.33
CA HIS A 163 -9.13 -11.23 -3.46
C HIS A 163 -7.92 -10.55 -4.14
N HIS A 164 -7.00 -11.31 -4.74
CA HIS A 164 -5.87 -10.71 -5.45
C HIS A 164 -6.25 -9.88 -6.68
N GLU A 165 -7.27 -10.29 -7.42
CA GLU A 165 -7.83 -9.51 -8.54
C GLU A 165 -8.32 -8.15 -8.06
N GLY A 166 -8.99 -8.10 -6.90
CA GLY A 166 -9.41 -6.86 -6.26
C GLY A 166 -8.25 -5.94 -5.86
N ALA A 167 -7.17 -6.48 -5.30
CA ALA A 167 -5.97 -5.68 -5.02
C ALA A 167 -5.35 -5.06 -6.29
N VAL A 168 -5.33 -5.81 -7.40
CA VAL A 168 -4.85 -5.30 -8.69
C VAL A 168 -5.74 -4.16 -9.17
N GLU A 169 -7.06 -4.32 -9.09
CA GLU A 169 -8.01 -3.26 -9.47
C GLU A 169 -7.80 -1.98 -8.62
N ILE A 170 -7.64 -2.11 -7.30
CA ILE A 170 -7.33 -0.98 -6.41
C ILE A 170 -6.05 -0.26 -6.86
N ALA A 171 -4.99 -1.01 -7.18
CA ALA A 171 -3.72 -0.45 -7.62
C ALA A 171 -3.80 0.19 -9.03
N GLU A 172 -4.59 -0.37 -9.95
CA GLU A 172 -4.81 0.22 -11.27
C GLU A 172 -5.58 1.55 -11.21
N LEU A 173 -6.53 1.68 -10.28
CA LEU A 173 -7.22 2.95 -10.02
C LEU A 173 -6.23 4.04 -9.57
N GLU A 174 -5.30 3.70 -8.69
CA GLU A 174 -4.24 4.60 -8.23
C GLU A 174 -3.30 5.01 -9.38
N LEU A 175 -2.85 4.06 -10.19
CA LEU A 175 -2.01 4.36 -11.36
C LEU A 175 -2.73 5.31 -12.34
N ARG A 176 -4.05 5.21 -12.46
CA ARG A 176 -4.88 6.02 -13.36
C ARG A 176 -5.12 7.43 -12.82
N ASP A 177 -5.53 7.55 -11.55
CA ASP A 177 -6.06 8.81 -11.00
C ASP A 177 -5.23 9.43 -9.86
N GLY A 178 -4.33 8.68 -9.24
CA GLY A 178 -3.41 9.16 -8.21
C GLY A 178 -2.33 10.07 -8.79
N VAL A 179 -1.78 10.94 -7.94
CA VAL A 179 -0.77 11.93 -8.31
C VAL A 179 0.52 11.81 -7.50
N ASP A 180 0.48 11.18 -6.33
CA ASP A 180 1.68 11.02 -5.52
C ASP A 180 2.63 9.98 -6.14
N SER A 181 3.89 10.39 -6.31
CA SER A 181 4.88 9.55 -6.99
C SER A 181 5.23 8.27 -6.21
N LEU A 182 5.17 8.30 -4.87
CA LEU A 182 5.46 7.14 -4.03
C LEU A 182 4.28 6.17 -4.01
N ALA A 183 3.04 6.68 -3.94
CA ALA A 183 1.81 5.91 -4.04
C ALA A 183 1.73 5.18 -5.38
N LYS A 184 1.96 5.87 -6.50
CA LYS A 184 2.00 5.24 -7.84
C LYS A 184 3.11 4.20 -7.97
N LEU A 185 4.30 4.46 -7.40
CA LEU A 185 5.39 3.46 -7.39
C LEU A 185 4.98 2.22 -6.59
N PHE A 186 4.38 2.41 -5.42
CA PHE A 186 3.85 1.33 -4.61
C PHE A 186 2.78 0.54 -5.39
N ALA A 187 1.83 1.24 -6.03
CA ALA A 187 0.77 0.61 -6.82
C ALA A 187 1.32 -0.22 -7.99
N GLN A 188 2.33 0.27 -8.71
CA GLN A 188 2.98 -0.51 -9.76
C GLN A 188 3.62 -1.79 -9.20
N ASN A 189 4.35 -1.69 -8.08
CA ASN A 189 4.95 -2.86 -7.43
C ASN A 189 3.88 -3.86 -6.96
N ALA A 190 2.74 -3.38 -6.47
CA ALA A 190 1.61 -4.21 -6.10
C ALA A 190 1.02 -4.93 -7.32
N VAL A 191 0.78 -4.22 -8.45
CA VAL A 191 0.33 -4.86 -9.69
C VAL A 191 1.28 -5.99 -10.11
N ASP A 192 2.59 -5.73 -10.09
CA ASP A 192 3.59 -6.72 -10.52
C ASP A 192 3.64 -7.94 -9.59
N SER A 193 3.64 -7.73 -8.27
CA SER A 193 3.69 -8.81 -7.28
C SER A 193 2.40 -9.63 -7.27
N GLN A 194 1.24 -8.96 -7.25
CA GLN A 194 -0.08 -9.59 -7.22
C GLN A 194 -0.34 -10.40 -8.50
N ASN A 195 0.10 -9.92 -9.68
CA ASN A 195 -0.02 -10.70 -10.92
C ASN A 195 0.87 -11.95 -10.93
N GLY A 196 2.07 -11.87 -10.34
CA GLY A 196 2.92 -13.05 -10.16
C GLY A 196 2.27 -14.10 -9.27
N GLU A 197 1.67 -13.68 -8.16
CA GLU A 197 0.95 -14.57 -7.24
C GLU A 197 -0.35 -15.10 -7.86
N LEU A 198 -1.10 -14.30 -8.62
CA LEU A 198 -2.27 -14.74 -9.39
C LEU A 198 -1.94 -15.85 -10.38
N ALA A 199 -0.80 -15.74 -11.08
CA ALA A 199 -0.36 -16.78 -11.99
C ALA A 199 -0.11 -18.10 -11.25
N GLU A 200 0.46 -18.05 -10.05
CA GLU A 200 0.69 -19.22 -9.22
C GLU A 200 -0.60 -19.80 -8.63
N LEU A 201 -1.49 -18.95 -8.11
CA LEU A 201 -2.82 -19.35 -7.62
C LEU A 201 -3.60 -20.11 -8.70
N ARG A 202 -3.67 -19.55 -9.91
CA ARG A 202 -4.36 -20.17 -11.05
C ARG A 202 -3.68 -21.47 -11.50
N SER A 203 -2.35 -21.54 -11.42
CA SER A 203 -1.62 -22.77 -11.73
C SER A 203 -1.94 -23.88 -10.73
N LEU A 204 -2.00 -23.57 -9.44
CA LEU A 204 -2.35 -24.54 -8.39
C LEU A 204 -3.82 -24.97 -8.48
N ALA A 205 -4.73 -24.05 -8.81
CA ALA A 205 -6.15 -24.35 -8.95
C ALA A 205 -6.48 -25.26 -10.17
N ALA A 206 -5.57 -25.34 -11.15
CA ALA A 206 -5.75 -26.14 -12.35
C ALA A 206 -5.11 -27.54 -12.28
N GLY A 207 -4.29 -27.80 -11.26
CA GLY A 207 -3.59 -29.08 -11.02
C GLY A 207 -4.42 -30.10 -10.25
#